data_AF-A0A3D3MWQ3-F1
#
_entry.id   AF-A0A3D3MWQ3-F1
#
_cell.length_a   1.000
_cell.length_b   1.000
_cell.length_c   1.000
_cell.angle_alpha   90.00
_cell.angle_beta   90.00
_cell.angle_gamma   90.00
#
_symmetry.space_group_name_H-M   'P 1'
#
loop_
_entity.id
_entity.type
_entity.pdbx_description
1 polymer ?
#
loop_
_entity_poly.entity_id
_entity_poly.type
_entity_poly.pdbx_seq_one_letter_code
_entity_poly.pdbx_strand_id
1 'polypeptide(L)'
;MATTVKGKTLIIPSTVSRTVDGNTYTYSVTGLESEAFKYSASVFDQIQLPKTLTTIGNNALSSISVSAFTVEEGNANFSVDEDGILYNQDKTELVRYPKDKTVADYSIRSSVKTIAPYAFSFCKYLKTVTMGNQVTSLGEYIFSECSSLTQVTLSQGLTSIPEYAFYDCSSLEGIEIPKTVTDLGQDAFIDVFRAL
;
A
#
# COMPACT_ATOMS: atom_id res chain seq x y z
N MET A 1 -6.88 1.86 -20.97
CA MET A 1 -5.47 2.29 -20.80
C MET A 1 -4.57 1.32 -21.53
N ALA A 2 -3.50 1.79 -22.19
CA ALA A 2 -2.53 0.93 -22.88
C ALA A 2 -1.53 0.34 -21.87
N THR A 3 -2.02 -0.39 -20.89
CA THR A 3 -1.13 -1.21 -20.06
C THR A 3 -0.62 -2.37 -20.91
N THR A 4 0.68 -2.65 -20.81
CA THR A 4 1.28 -3.79 -21.50
C THR A 4 1.67 -4.83 -20.47
N VAL A 5 1.41 -6.10 -20.77
CA VAL A 5 1.84 -7.22 -19.96
C VAL A 5 3.10 -7.81 -20.62
N LYS A 6 4.23 -7.78 -19.90
CA LYS A 6 5.47 -8.43 -20.34
C LYS A 6 5.77 -9.59 -19.39
N GLY A 7 5.51 -10.81 -19.82
CA GLY A 7 5.51 -11.96 -18.91
C GLY A 7 4.38 -11.82 -17.89
N LYS A 8 4.72 -11.82 -16.59
CA LYS A 8 3.76 -11.58 -15.49
C LYS A 8 3.89 -10.19 -14.86
N THR A 9 4.57 -9.26 -15.54
CA THR A 9 4.69 -7.87 -15.07
C THR A 9 3.67 -6.98 -15.79
N LEU A 10 2.85 -6.28 -15.02
CA LEU A 10 1.99 -5.19 -15.51
C LEU A 10 2.82 -3.90 -15.60
N ILE A 11 3.00 -3.37 -16.81
CA ILE A 11 3.72 -2.11 -17.02
C ILE A 11 2.71 -0.99 -17.19
N ILE A 12 2.74 -0.02 -16.27
CA ILE A 12 1.99 1.23 -16.41
C ILE A 12 2.81 2.15 -17.33
N PRO A 13 2.27 2.56 -18.49
CA PRO A 13 3.05 3.31 -19.48
C PRO A 13 3.32 4.73 -18.99
N SER A 14 4.48 5.30 -19.32
CA SER A 14 4.81 6.69 -18.99
C SER A 14 4.00 7.70 -19.83
N THR A 15 3.47 7.27 -20.99
CA THR A 15 2.61 8.08 -21.84
C THR A 15 1.47 7.27 -22.46
N VAL A 16 0.35 7.92 -22.73
CA VAL A 16 -0.72 7.40 -23.57
C VAL A 16 -0.93 8.32 -24.76
N SER A 17 -1.35 7.77 -25.91
CA SER A 17 -1.61 8.57 -27.10
C SER A 17 -3.04 8.37 -27.61
N ARG A 18 -3.61 9.42 -28.18
CA ARG A 18 -4.91 9.40 -28.87
C ARG A 18 -4.76 10.05 -30.24
N THR A 19 -5.28 9.41 -31.26
CA THR A 19 -5.36 9.98 -32.61
C THR A 19 -6.75 10.57 -32.85
N VAL A 20 -6.82 11.82 -33.31
CA VAL A 20 -8.05 12.53 -33.69
C VAL A 20 -7.79 13.23 -35.03
N ASP A 21 -8.62 12.96 -36.03
CA ASP A 21 -8.52 13.55 -37.38
C ASP A 21 -7.12 13.43 -38.02
N GLY A 22 -6.46 12.28 -37.81
CA GLY A 22 -5.11 12.02 -38.32
C GLY A 22 -3.97 12.62 -37.49
N ASN A 23 -4.26 13.45 -36.49
CA ASN A 23 -3.27 14.00 -35.57
C ASN A 23 -3.13 13.11 -34.33
N THR A 24 -1.89 12.79 -33.94
CA THR A 24 -1.62 12.01 -32.73
C THR A 24 -1.21 12.93 -31.60
N TYR A 25 -1.94 12.85 -30.49
CA TYR A 25 -1.69 13.59 -29.26
C TYR A 25 -1.17 12.63 -28.21
N THR A 26 -0.05 12.97 -27.57
CA THR A 26 0.58 12.15 -26.53
C THR A 26 0.52 12.88 -25.19
N TYR A 27 0.15 12.14 -24.15
CA TYR A 27 -0.07 12.63 -22.80
C TYR A 27 0.74 11.81 -21.81
N SER A 28 1.39 12.47 -20.86
CA SER A 28 2.11 11.79 -19.78
C SER A 28 1.13 11.18 -18.79
N VAL A 29 1.43 9.98 -18.31
CA VAL A 29 0.69 9.36 -17.19
C VAL A 29 1.32 9.84 -15.90
N THR A 30 0.65 10.78 -15.22
CA THR A 30 1.15 11.42 -13.99
C THR A 30 0.45 10.93 -12.73
N GLY A 31 -0.70 10.28 -12.84
CA GLY A 31 -1.46 9.80 -11.69
C GLY A 31 -2.10 8.46 -11.95
N LEU A 32 -2.18 7.64 -10.90
CA LEU A 32 -3.16 6.58 -10.78
C LEU A 32 -4.29 7.14 -9.91
N GLU A 33 -5.46 7.34 -10.49
CA GLU A 33 -6.62 7.83 -9.73
C GLU A 33 -7.07 6.81 -8.67
N SER A 34 -7.81 7.29 -7.68
CA SER A 34 -8.40 6.42 -6.65
C SER A 34 -9.14 5.24 -7.31
N GLU A 35 -8.97 4.06 -6.74
CA GLU A 35 -9.59 2.82 -7.23
C GLU A 35 -9.14 2.32 -8.61
N ALA A 36 -8.10 2.89 -9.25
CA ALA A 36 -7.68 2.53 -10.61
C ALA A 36 -7.48 1.02 -10.86
N PHE A 37 -6.99 0.27 -9.86
CA PHE A 37 -6.87 -1.20 -9.91
C PHE A 37 -7.62 -1.91 -8.77
N LYS A 38 -8.63 -1.24 -8.18
CA LYS A 38 -9.49 -1.86 -7.16
C LYS A 38 -10.20 -3.06 -7.76
N TYR A 39 -10.23 -4.16 -7.01
CA TYR A 39 -10.83 -5.44 -7.37
C TYR A 39 -10.39 -6.00 -8.73
N SER A 40 -9.20 -5.62 -9.20
CA SER A 40 -8.62 -6.26 -10.37
C SER A 40 -8.44 -7.76 -10.10
N ALA A 41 -9.17 -8.59 -10.85
CA ALA A 41 -9.04 -10.06 -10.79
C ALA A 41 -7.78 -10.57 -11.50
N SER A 42 -7.00 -9.69 -12.13
CA SER A 42 -5.76 -10.06 -12.81
C SER A 42 -4.65 -10.32 -11.79
N VAL A 43 -3.94 -11.42 -12.00
CA VAL A 43 -2.79 -11.81 -11.19
C VAL A 43 -1.51 -11.49 -11.95
N PHE A 44 -0.66 -10.67 -11.34
CA PHE A 44 0.65 -10.32 -11.85
C PHE A 44 1.69 -10.74 -10.80
N ASP A 45 2.90 -11.06 -11.23
CA ASP A 45 4.01 -11.18 -10.28
C ASP A 45 4.40 -9.77 -9.80
N GLN A 46 4.40 -8.80 -10.72
CA GLN A 46 4.86 -7.43 -10.46
C GLN A 46 4.02 -6.39 -11.19
N ILE A 47 4.06 -5.16 -10.67
CA ILE A 47 3.65 -3.96 -11.39
C ILE A 47 4.83 -2.98 -11.47
N GLN A 48 5.05 -2.41 -12.65
CA GLN A 48 6.05 -1.38 -12.88
C GLN A 48 5.39 0.00 -13.03
N LEU A 49 5.77 0.92 -12.15
CA LEU A 49 5.32 2.32 -12.18
C LEU A 49 6.25 3.16 -13.06
N PRO A 50 5.73 4.08 -13.89
CA PRO A 50 6.56 4.85 -14.82
C PRO A 50 7.24 6.01 -14.11
N LYS A 51 8.30 6.55 -14.71
CA LYS A 51 9.05 7.70 -14.18
C LYS A 51 8.22 8.98 -14.09
N THR A 52 7.16 9.08 -14.89
CA THR A 52 6.27 10.24 -14.96
C THR A 52 5.23 10.26 -13.84
N LEU A 53 5.08 9.17 -13.08
CA LEU A 53 4.06 9.06 -12.05
C LEU A 53 4.41 9.94 -10.85
N THR A 54 3.49 10.83 -10.50
CA THR A 54 3.59 11.77 -9.37
C THR A 54 2.61 11.44 -8.25
N THR A 55 1.47 10.81 -8.56
CA THR A 55 0.41 10.54 -7.57
C THR A 55 -0.15 9.13 -7.69
N ILE A 56 -0.53 8.56 -6.54
CA ILE A 56 -1.28 7.31 -6.43
C ILE A 56 -2.45 7.59 -5.49
N GLY A 57 -3.67 7.52 -6.04
CA GLY A 57 -4.90 7.75 -5.32
C GLY A 57 -5.20 6.66 -4.31
N ASN A 58 -6.13 6.97 -3.41
CA ASN A 58 -6.55 6.05 -2.37
C ASN A 58 -7.04 4.74 -2.98
N ASN A 59 -6.62 3.63 -2.39
CA ASN A 59 -7.06 2.28 -2.75
C ASN A 59 -6.76 1.88 -4.22
N ALA A 60 -5.99 2.68 -4.97
CA ALA A 60 -5.69 2.44 -6.37
C ALA A 60 -4.91 1.14 -6.63
N LEU A 61 -4.10 0.70 -5.65
CA LEU A 61 -3.20 -0.45 -5.74
C LEU A 61 -3.38 -1.46 -4.58
N SER A 62 -4.38 -1.32 -3.73
CA SER A 62 -4.52 -2.14 -2.51
C SER A 62 -4.86 -3.61 -2.80
N SER A 63 -5.78 -3.85 -3.74
CA SER A 63 -6.30 -5.18 -4.01
C SER A 63 -5.65 -5.87 -5.21
N ILE A 64 -4.73 -5.19 -5.91
CA ILE A 64 -4.04 -5.80 -7.05
C ILE A 64 -3.17 -6.96 -6.58
N SER A 65 -3.23 -8.07 -7.30
CA SER A 65 -2.49 -9.29 -6.97
C SER A 65 -1.07 -9.19 -7.54
N VAL A 66 -0.11 -8.84 -6.67
CA VAL A 66 1.32 -8.69 -6.94
C VAL A 66 2.15 -9.09 -5.73
N SER A 67 3.34 -9.66 -5.97
CA SER A 67 4.32 -9.99 -4.94
C SER A 67 5.44 -8.95 -4.79
N ALA A 68 5.58 -8.03 -5.76
CA ALA A 68 6.50 -6.90 -5.69
C ALA A 68 6.08 -5.71 -6.58
N PHE A 69 6.45 -4.50 -6.17
CA PHE A 69 6.44 -3.30 -7.01
C PHE A 69 7.81 -3.10 -7.65
N THR A 70 7.83 -2.45 -8.82
CA THR A 70 9.03 -1.90 -9.43
C THR A 70 8.74 -0.47 -9.90
N VAL A 71 9.78 0.35 -9.98
CA VAL A 71 9.66 1.73 -10.44
C VAL A 71 10.69 1.97 -11.54
N GLU A 72 10.26 2.56 -12.66
CA GLU A 72 11.13 2.97 -13.76
C GLU A 72 12.19 3.94 -13.25
N GLU A 73 13.44 3.76 -13.71
CA GLU A 73 14.55 4.63 -13.36
C GLU A 73 14.23 6.10 -13.68
N GLY A 74 14.56 6.99 -12.75
CA GLY A 74 14.29 8.43 -12.87
C GLY A 74 12.90 8.87 -12.38
N ASN A 75 12.09 8.00 -11.76
CA ASN A 75 10.93 8.47 -11.01
C ASN A 75 11.39 9.37 -9.84
N ALA A 76 10.83 10.57 -9.75
CA ALA A 76 11.20 11.56 -8.73
C ALA A 76 10.39 11.46 -7.42
N ASN A 77 9.30 10.70 -7.41
CA ASN A 77 8.31 10.67 -6.32
C ASN A 77 8.24 9.32 -5.60
N PHE A 78 8.53 8.22 -6.30
CA PHE A 78 8.37 6.87 -5.78
C PHE A 78 9.63 6.05 -5.96
N SER A 79 9.90 5.21 -4.96
CA SER A 79 10.98 4.25 -4.98
C SER A 79 10.51 2.91 -4.41
N VAL A 80 11.30 1.86 -4.64
CA VAL A 80 11.11 0.57 -3.97
C VAL A 80 12.34 0.20 -3.16
N ASP A 81 12.17 -0.66 -2.17
CA ASP A 81 13.29 -1.35 -1.53
C ASP A 81 13.65 -2.64 -2.27
N GLU A 82 14.66 -3.34 -1.77
CA GLU A 82 15.15 -4.63 -2.27
C GLU A 82 14.08 -5.73 -2.27
N ASP A 83 13.04 -5.55 -1.46
CA ASP A 83 11.92 -6.47 -1.27
C ASP A 83 10.71 -6.15 -2.15
N GLY A 84 10.80 -5.09 -2.96
CA GLY A 84 9.73 -4.62 -3.82
C GLY A 84 8.59 -3.93 -3.08
N ILE A 85 8.83 -3.40 -1.87
CA ILE A 85 7.85 -2.58 -1.14
C ILE A 85 7.89 -1.14 -1.68
N LEU A 86 6.73 -0.56 -1.92
CA LEU A 86 6.61 0.78 -2.50
C LEU A 86 6.65 1.87 -1.43
N TYR A 87 7.51 2.86 -1.66
CA TYR A 87 7.66 4.05 -0.83
C TYR A 87 7.60 5.32 -1.67
N ASN A 88 7.51 6.46 -0.98
CA ASN A 88 7.93 7.72 -1.58
C ASN A 88 9.47 7.74 -1.82
N GLN A 89 9.95 8.74 -2.53
CA GLN A 89 11.34 8.79 -3.01
C GLN A 89 12.38 8.79 -1.90
N ASP A 90 12.12 9.53 -0.82
CA ASP A 90 13.01 9.64 0.33
C ASP A 90 12.81 8.51 1.36
N LYS A 91 11.90 7.57 1.08
CA LYS A 91 11.62 6.41 1.92
C LYS A 91 11.13 6.77 3.33
N THR A 92 10.47 7.91 3.47
CA THR A 92 9.82 8.37 4.71
C THR A 92 8.33 8.02 4.78
N GLU A 93 7.72 7.60 3.67
CA GLU A 93 6.35 7.11 3.61
C GLU A 93 6.32 5.71 2.99
N LEU A 94 5.71 4.74 3.70
CA LEU A 94 5.34 3.45 3.10
C LEU A 94 4.01 3.62 2.36
N VAL A 95 4.06 3.51 1.04
CA VAL A 95 2.92 3.78 0.16
C VAL A 95 2.09 2.52 -0.05
N ARG A 96 2.73 1.37 -0.29
CA ARG A 96 2.03 0.10 -0.49
C ARG A 96 2.92 -1.11 -0.22
N TYR A 97 2.39 -2.07 0.52
CA TYR A 97 2.93 -3.42 0.66
C TYR A 97 2.29 -4.35 -0.39
N PRO A 98 3.05 -5.21 -1.10
CA PRO A 98 2.49 -6.12 -2.09
C PRO A 98 1.63 -7.19 -1.41
N LYS A 99 0.32 -7.25 -1.72
CA LYS A 99 -0.62 -8.10 -0.97
C LYS A 99 -0.30 -9.61 -1.05
N ASP A 100 0.34 -10.07 -2.13
CA ASP A 100 0.73 -11.47 -2.31
C ASP A 100 2.18 -11.74 -1.91
N LYS A 101 2.86 -10.78 -1.27
CA LYS A 101 4.15 -11.05 -0.64
C LYS A 101 3.92 -12.03 0.51
N THR A 102 4.61 -13.17 0.44
CA THR A 102 4.38 -14.33 1.32
C THR A 102 5.17 -14.29 2.63
N VAL A 103 5.89 -13.20 2.87
CA VAL A 103 6.63 -12.99 4.12
C VAL A 103 5.62 -12.79 5.26
N ALA A 104 5.73 -13.64 6.29
CA ALA A 104 4.80 -13.63 7.42
C ALA A 104 5.07 -12.49 8.41
N ASP A 105 6.34 -12.09 8.58
CA ASP A 105 6.76 -11.12 9.57
C ASP A 105 7.43 -9.93 8.89
N TYR A 106 6.90 -8.73 9.14
CA TYR A 106 7.42 -7.51 8.52
C TYR A 106 7.76 -6.45 9.56
N SER A 107 9.00 -5.94 9.49
CA SER A 107 9.44 -4.79 10.28
C SER A 107 9.52 -3.56 9.39
N ILE A 108 8.77 -2.52 9.74
CA ILE A 108 8.80 -1.25 9.00
C ILE A 108 10.14 -0.57 9.25
N ARG A 109 10.81 -0.15 8.17
CA ARG A 109 12.12 0.50 8.22
C ARG A 109 12.07 1.76 9.09
N SER A 110 13.15 2.02 9.83
CA SER A 110 13.23 3.13 10.80
C SER A 110 13.14 4.54 10.18
N SER A 111 13.33 4.67 8.87
CA SER A 111 13.18 5.94 8.15
C SER A 111 11.72 6.36 7.95
N VAL A 112 10.77 5.42 8.06
CA VAL A 112 9.36 5.65 7.80
C VAL A 112 8.74 6.46 8.93
N LYS A 113 8.06 7.55 8.55
CA LYS A 113 7.33 8.48 9.41
C LYS A 113 5.82 8.38 9.22
N THR A 114 5.40 8.14 7.97
CA THR A 114 3.99 8.03 7.60
C THR A 114 3.72 6.70 6.88
N ILE A 115 2.50 6.20 7.02
CA ILE A 115 2.05 5.03 6.28
C ILE A 115 0.76 5.42 5.56
N ALA A 116 0.75 5.28 4.23
CA ALA A 116 -0.35 5.74 3.39
C ALA A 116 -1.65 4.94 3.62
N PRO A 117 -2.82 5.50 3.26
CA PRO A 117 -4.08 4.76 3.32
C PRO A 117 -4.04 3.42 2.57
N TYR A 118 -4.69 2.42 3.18
CA TYR A 118 -4.78 1.04 2.71
C TYR A 118 -3.43 0.27 2.67
N ALA A 119 -2.31 0.82 3.16
CA ALA A 119 -0.95 0.38 2.78
C ALA A 119 -0.70 -1.14 2.83
N PHE A 120 -1.32 -1.83 3.78
CA PHE A 120 -1.26 -3.27 3.96
C PHE A 120 -2.60 -3.97 3.72
N SER A 121 -3.61 -3.28 3.21
CA SER A 121 -4.94 -3.86 3.01
C SER A 121 -4.88 -5.14 2.14
N PHE A 122 -5.68 -6.14 2.49
CA PHE A 122 -5.74 -7.47 1.85
C PHE A 122 -4.46 -8.32 1.95
N CYS A 123 -3.50 -8.00 2.83
CA CYS A 123 -2.27 -8.78 3.01
C CYS A 123 -2.53 -10.09 3.76
N LYS A 124 -3.10 -11.08 3.07
CA LYS A 124 -3.53 -12.38 3.65
C LYS A 124 -2.40 -13.29 4.15
N TYR A 125 -1.14 -13.02 3.82
CA TYR A 125 0.01 -13.80 4.27
C TYR A 125 0.73 -13.18 5.47
N LEU A 126 0.49 -11.91 5.73
CA LEU A 126 1.16 -11.15 6.79
C LEU A 126 0.54 -11.53 8.14
N LYS A 127 1.38 -11.97 9.07
CA LYS A 127 1.00 -12.40 10.42
C LYS A 127 1.43 -11.40 11.48
N THR A 128 2.63 -10.84 11.34
CA THR A 128 3.14 -9.86 12.30
C THR A 128 3.66 -8.61 11.60
N VAL A 129 3.38 -7.46 12.21
CA VAL A 129 3.95 -6.17 11.79
C VAL A 129 4.54 -5.44 12.98
N THR A 130 5.80 -5.02 12.84
CA THR A 130 6.47 -4.18 13.83
C THR A 130 6.73 -2.79 13.26
N MET A 131 6.09 -1.77 13.82
CA MET A 131 6.33 -0.38 13.44
C MET A 131 7.56 0.17 14.16
N GLY A 132 8.40 0.92 13.43
CA GLY A 132 9.48 1.69 14.04
C GLY A 132 8.94 2.90 14.81
N ASN A 133 9.66 3.33 15.85
CA ASN A 133 9.27 4.46 16.72
C ASN A 133 9.17 5.83 16.01
N GLN A 134 9.62 5.94 14.76
CA GLN A 134 9.52 7.18 13.98
C GLN A 134 8.18 7.33 13.26
N VAL A 135 7.36 6.26 13.20
CA VAL A 135 6.02 6.32 12.61
C VAL A 135 5.11 7.14 13.54
N THR A 136 4.60 8.26 13.04
CA THR A 136 3.73 9.17 13.79
C THR A 136 2.36 9.35 13.14
N SER A 137 2.18 8.92 11.88
CA SER A 137 0.92 9.06 11.15
C SER A 137 0.57 7.80 10.37
N LEU A 138 -0.70 7.40 10.45
CA LEU A 138 -1.27 6.25 9.75
C LEU A 138 -2.45 6.72 8.90
N GLY A 139 -2.54 6.21 7.67
CA GLY A 139 -3.72 6.37 6.83
C GLY A 139 -4.84 5.41 7.20
N GLU A 140 -6.06 5.77 6.80
CA GLU A 140 -7.27 4.94 6.97
C GLU A 140 -7.11 3.56 6.30
N TYR A 141 -7.82 2.56 6.81
CA TYR A 141 -7.84 1.19 6.29
C TYR A 141 -6.47 0.50 6.20
N ILE A 142 -5.46 0.97 6.94
CA ILE A 142 -4.07 0.52 6.82
C ILE A 142 -3.90 -1.00 6.78
N PHE A 143 -4.59 -1.75 7.64
CA PHE A 143 -4.58 -3.22 7.70
C PHE A 143 -5.93 -3.85 7.31
N SER A 144 -6.83 -3.12 6.66
CA SER A 144 -8.16 -3.61 6.29
C SER A 144 -8.09 -4.96 5.56
N GLU A 145 -8.82 -5.96 6.05
CA GLU A 145 -8.91 -7.33 5.52
C GLU A 145 -7.58 -8.11 5.55
N CYS A 146 -6.68 -7.82 6.50
CA CYS A 146 -5.52 -8.66 6.79
C CYS A 146 -5.91 -9.86 7.66
N SER A 147 -6.63 -10.83 7.09
CA SER A 147 -7.26 -11.92 7.84
C SER A 147 -6.29 -12.86 8.58
N SER A 148 -5.00 -12.89 8.23
CA SER A 148 -3.97 -13.69 8.92
C SER A 148 -3.15 -12.90 9.95
N LEU A 149 -3.39 -11.60 10.10
CA LEU A 149 -2.62 -10.74 10.99
C LEU A 149 -2.97 -11.03 12.44
N THR A 150 -2.03 -11.59 13.20
CA THR A 150 -2.23 -11.97 14.60
C THR A 150 -1.67 -10.95 15.58
N GLN A 151 -0.63 -10.21 15.18
CA GLN A 151 0.05 -9.25 16.05
C GLN A 151 0.50 -7.99 15.29
N VAL A 152 0.27 -6.83 15.92
CA VAL A 152 0.84 -5.55 15.48
C VAL A 152 1.49 -4.84 16.65
N THR A 153 2.77 -4.52 16.52
CA THR A 153 3.49 -3.63 17.45
C THR A 153 3.41 -2.19 16.93
N LEU A 154 2.62 -1.36 17.61
CA LEU A 154 2.41 0.04 17.27
C LEU A 154 3.59 0.92 17.71
N SER A 155 3.83 2.00 16.96
CA SER A 155 4.83 3.01 17.32
C SER A 155 4.40 3.80 18.54
N GLN A 156 5.33 4.03 19.48
CA GLN A 156 5.11 4.87 20.67
C GLN A 156 4.97 6.37 20.34
N GLY A 157 5.17 6.77 19.08
CA GLY A 157 4.97 8.13 18.58
C GLY A 157 3.57 8.42 18.03
N LEU A 158 2.67 7.42 18.00
CA LEU A 158 1.32 7.59 17.46
C LEU A 158 0.42 8.38 18.42
N THR A 159 -0.32 9.34 17.88
CA THR A 159 -1.37 10.09 18.60
C THR A 159 -2.77 9.65 18.23
N SER A 160 -2.93 8.94 17.11
CA SER A 160 -4.23 8.46 16.64
C SER A 160 -4.14 7.09 15.97
N ILE A 161 -5.25 6.38 15.99
CA ILE A 161 -5.49 5.19 15.15
C ILE A 161 -6.66 5.53 14.23
N PRO A 162 -6.48 5.50 12.90
CA PRO A 162 -7.43 6.07 11.95
C PRO A 162 -8.66 5.16 11.74
N GLU A 163 -9.63 5.70 10.98
CA GLU A 163 -10.85 5.00 10.59
C GLU A 163 -10.53 3.64 9.93
N TYR A 164 -11.27 2.60 10.34
CA TYR A 164 -11.16 1.24 9.80
C TYR A 164 -9.74 0.64 9.79
N ALA A 165 -8.82 1.13 10.64
CA ALA A 165 -7.41 0.74 10.62
C ALA A 165 -7.19 -0.78 10.62
N PHE A 166 -8.02 -1.53 11.37
CA PHE A 166 -7.98 -2.99 11.49
C PHE A 166 -9.28 -3.67 11.07
N TYR A 167 -10.07 -3.04 10.19
CA TYR A 167 -11.30 -3.64 9.67
C TYR A 167 -11.08 -5.08 9.21
N ASP A 168 -11.87 -6.03 9.73
CA ASP A 168 -11.83 -7.46 9.39
C ASP A 168 -10.45 -8.13 9.52
N CYS A 169 -9.62 -7.66 10.47
CA CYS A 169 -8.43 -8.39 10.92
C CYS A 169 -8.85 -9.51 11.89
N SER A 170 -9.58 -10.51 11.37
CA SER A 170 -10.27 -11.53 12.17
C SER A 170 -9.35 -12.42 13.03
N SER A 171 -8.08 -12.59 12.65
CA SER A 171 -7.09 -13.35 13.44
C SER A 171 -6.32 -12.52 14.47
N LEU A 172 -6.58 -11.21 14.58
CA LEU A 172 -5.86 -10.36 15.54
C LEU A 172 -6.16 -10.82 16.96
N GLU A 173 -5.12 -11.22 17.71
CA GLU A 173 -5.26 -11.80 19.06
C GLU A 173 -5.28 -10.73 20.16
N GLY A 174 -4.74 -9.55 19.86
CA GLY A 174 -4.61 -8.44 20.79
C GLY A 174 -3.79 -7.32 20.19
N ILE A 175 -3.97 -6.11 20.71
CA ILE A 175 -3.18 -4.95 20.33
C ILE A 175 -2.93 -4.06 21.54
N GLU A 176 -1.67 -3.76 21.81
CA GLU A 176 -1.31 -2.79 22.84
C GLU A 176 -1.41 -1.39 22.22
N ILE A 177 -2.37 -0.60 22.72
CA ILE A 177 -2.53 0.79 22.30
C ILE A 177 -1.50 1.65 23.03
N PRO A 178 -0.60 2.37 22.32
CA PRO A 178 0.31 3.29 22.95
C PRO A 178 -0.44 4.35 23.75
N LYS A 179 0.05 4.65 24.94
CA LYS A 179 -0.50 5.65 25.87
C LYS A 179 -0.50 7.09 25.31
N THR A 180 0.19 7.32 24.19
CA THR A 180 0.18 8.58 23.43
C THR A 180 -1.04 8.72 22.53
N VAL A 181 -1.75 7.64 22.23
CA VAL A 181 -2.95 7.65 21.39
C VAL A 181 -4.11 8.29 22.16
N THR A 182 -4.62 9.39 21.63
CA THR A 182 -5.77 10.13 22.17
C THR A 182 -7.01 10.03 21.30
N ASP A 183 -6.86 9.66 20.02
CA ASP A 183 -7.95 9.62 19.05
C ASP A 183 -8.07 8.23 18.41
N LEU A 184 -9.25 7.63 18.51
CA LEU A 184 -9.62 6.39 17.83
C LEU A 184 -10.64 6.73 16.75
N GLY A 185 -10.29 6.43 15.51
CA GLY A 185 -11.15 6.60 14.35
C GLY A 185 -12.36 5.69 14.43
N GLN A 186 -13.42 6.10 13.73
CA GLN A 186 -14.62 5.30 13.61
C GLN A 186 -14.28 3.88 13.13
N ASP A 187 -14.86 2.88 13.77
CA ASP A 187 -14.75 1.47 13.38
C ASP A 187 -13.30 0.97 13.23
N ALA A 188 -12.33 1.60 13.91
CA ALA A 188 -10.91 1.24 13.83
C ALA A 188 -10.64 -0.24 14.18
N PHE A 189 -11.48 -0.83 15.03
CA PHE A 189 -11.43 -2.22 15.49
C PHE A 189 -12.77 -2.95 15.24
N ILE A 190 -13.45 -2.68 14.13
CA ILE A 190 -14.61 -3.49 13.74
C ILE A 190 -14.14 -4.85 13.22
N ASP A 191 -14.86 -5.91 13.59
CA ASP A 191 -14.62 -7.29 13.12
C ASP A 191 -13.23 -7.89 13.43
N VAL A 192 -12.63 -7.47 14.56
CA VAL A 192 -11.39 -8.06 15.11
C VAL A 192 -11.66 -8.96 16.32
N PHE A 193 -10.62 -9.62 16.84
CA PHE A 193 -10.66 -10.49 18.04
C PHE A 193 -11.64 -11.67 17.95
N ARG A 194 -11.94 -12.14 16.74
CA ARG A 194 -12.87 -13.25 16.50
C ARG A 194 -12.29 -14.63 16.83
N ALA A 195 -10.97 -14.70 17.03
CA ALA A 195 -10.25 -15.92 17.38
C ALA A 195 -10.20 -16.21 18.90
N LEU A 196 -10.75 -15.32 19.74
CA LEU A 196 -10.76 -15.43 21.21
C LEU A 196 -12.09 -15.99 21.75
#